data_AF-A0A3D3QYX7-F1
#
_entry.id   AF-A0A3D3QYX7-F1
#
_cell.length_a   1.000
_cell.length_b   1.000
_cell.length_c   1.000
_cell.angle_alpha   90.00
_cell.angle_beta   90.00
_cell.angle_gamma   90.00
#
_symmetry.space_group_name_H-M   'P 1'
#
loop_
_entity.id
_entity.type
_entity.pdbx_description
1 polymer ?
#
loop_
_entity_poly.entity_id
_entity_poly.type
_entity_poly.pdbx_seq_one_letter_code
_entity_poly.pdbx_strand_id
1 'polypeptide(L)'
;MKSTSDLKFKLVCLLIAAVLADCCLECGPIFAADSPAAEAIPFKIEAPYAWNRSDRYVPPDFQSFFPDDKEAGRQLDLMLEGKLKVTSIDERLALIRRGLRHCTKHRTTLLGQVGNQYIWNRKQQDPRAIELMYHASACDDGGVAHSAMYHGPTVVSDRSANLVRMLMEQYPRLDAQMQQRIAWGMRTYGDKAQTRTLLLGLLEDHRQLDDLTVAGTLETWQTVFETDPPELGRFDEVGLWMIAFHRTDVSVTHPRAAELLREMVLKPLRSQEELLLEYVTRVNEGRETAIVLLKGLKARRLLVDYLEKRNYTEPDFNELFS
;
A
#
# COMPACT_ATOMS: atom_id res chain seq x y z
N MET A 1 37.30 -51.04 15.14
CA MET A 1 37.32 -49.64 15.61
C MET A 1 36.05 -48.97 15.13
N LYS A 2 35.09 -48.73 16.03
CA LYS A 2 33.79 -48.09 15.70
C LYS A 2 33.96 -46.57 15.66
N SER A 3 33.40 -45.96 14.61
CA SER A 3 33.49 -44.54 14.30
C SER A 3 32.97 -43.67 15.46
N THR A 4 33.74 -42.63 15.80
CA THR A 4 33.45 -41.58 16.77
C THR A 4 32.20 -40.74 16.44
N SER A 5 31.55 -40.99 15.29
CA SER A 5 30.28 -40.35 14.90
C SER A 5 29.06 -40.92 15.63
N ASP A 6 29.08 -42.19 16.01
CA ASP A 6 27.91 -42.90 16.57
C ASP A 6 27.68 -42.57 18.06
N LEU A 7 28.76 -42.25 18.78
CA LEU A 7 28.69 -41.84 20.19
C LEU A 7 28.08 -40.44 20.35
N LYS A 8 28.35 -39.53 19.41
CA LYS A 8 27.83 -38.15 19.47
C LYS A 8 26.33 -38.10 19.17
N PHE A 9 25.84 -38.96 18.27
CA PHE A 9 24.41 -39.00 17.93
C PHE A 9 23.57 -39.55 19.09
N LYS A 10 24.04 -40.59 19.78
CA LYS A 10 23.36 -41.14 20.97
C LYS A 10 23.38 -40.19 22.18
N LEU A 11 24.45 -39.42 22.36
CA LEU A 11 24.54 -38.42 23.43
C LEU A 11 23.55 -37.25 23.20
N VAL A 12 23.38 -36.82 21.94
CA VAL A 12 22.41 -35.78 21.56
C VAL A 12 20.97 -36.28 21.72
N CYS A 13 20.66 -37.53 21.36
CA CYS A 13 19.32 -38.09 21.58
C CYS A 13 18.97 -38.28 23.06
N LEU A 14 19.95 -38.64 23.93
CA LEU A 14 19.75 -38.73 25.38
C LEU A 14 19.55 -37.36 26.04
N LEU A 15 20.24 -36.32 25.56
CA LEU A 15 20.03 -34.94 26.01
C LEU A 15 18.65 -34.40 25.61
N ILE A 16 18.14 -34.73 24.42
CA ILE A 16 16.79 -34.34 24.00
C ILE A 16 15.73 -35.10 24.81
N ALA A 17 15.95 -36.37 25.13
CA ALA A 17 15.03 -37.15 25.98
C ALA A 17 15.02 -36.67 27.45
N ALA A 18 16.16 -36.22 27.99
CA ALA A 18 16.25 -35.66 29.34
C ALA A 18 15.59 -34.27 29.46
N VAL A 19 15.72 -33.43 28.43
CA VAL A 19 15.04 -32.11 28.37
C VAL A 19 13.52 -32.26 28.18
N LEU A 20 13.05 -33.38 27.60
CA LEU A 20 11.63 -33.66 27.45
C LEU A 20 10.99 -34.38 28.65
N ALA A 21 11.79 -34.92 29.59
CA ALA A 21 11.29 -35.64 30.75
C ALA A 21 11.29 -34.82 32.06
N ASP A 22 12.06 -33.72 32.13
CA ASP A 22 12.30 -32.97 33.38
C ASP A 22 11.57 -31.61 33.47
N CYS A 23 10.44 -31.47 32.77
CA CYS A 23 9.50 -30.36 33.01
C CYS A 23 8.11 -30.85 33.43
N CYS A 24 7.98 -32.14 33.75
CA CYS A 24 6.86 -32.68 34.52
C CYS A 24 7.21 -32.60 36.02
N LEU A 25 7.19 -31.40 36.58
CA LEU A 25 7.18 -31.21 38.03
C LEU A 25 5.92 -30.46 38.44
N GLU A 26 5.10 -31.19 39.19
CA GLU A 26 3.90 -30.75 39.87
C GLU A 26 4.18 -29.51 40.72
N CYS A 27 3.73 -28.35 40.25
CA CYS A 27 3.38 -27.22 41.10
C CYS A 27 1.89 -26.99 40.90
N GLY A 28 1.08 -27.40 41.88
CA GLY A 28 -0.35 -27.17 41.86
C GLY A 28 -0.68 -25.68 41.70
N PRO A 29 -1.79 -25.32 41.05
CA PRO A 29 -2.14 -23.91 40.92
C PRO A 29 -2.62 -23.39 42.27
N ILE A 30 -1.73 -22.67 42.95
CA ILE A 30 -2.06 -21.66 43.96
C ILE A 30 -2.85 -20.57 43.21
N PHE A 31 -4.15 -20.53 43.46
CA PHE A 31 -5.12 -19.51 43.03
C PHE A 31 -4.95 -19.02 41.58
N ALA A 32 -5.54 -19.76 40.64
CA ALA A 32 -6.08 -19.11 39.46
C ALA A 32 -7.19 -18.17 39.94
N ALA A 33 -6.87 -16.89 40.12
CA ALA A 33 -7.91 -15.87 40.16
C ALA A 33 -8.66 -15.98 38.84
N ASP A 34 -9.95 -16.30 38.94
CA ASP A 34 -10.86 -16.39 37.81
C ASP A 34 -10.68 -15.16 36.92
N SER A 35 -10.04 -15.36 35.77
CA SER A 35 -10.05 -14.35 34.71
C SER A 35 -11.48 -14.30 34.22
N PRO A 36 -12.18 -13.16 34.33
CA PRO A 36 -13.57 -13.11 33.91
C PRO A 36 -13.63 -13.48 32.44
N ALA A 37 -14.45 -14.49 32.13
CA ALA A 37 -14.84 -14.75 30.75
C ALA A 37 -15.36 -13.43 30.16
N ALA A 38 -14.91 -13.08 28.96
CA ALA A 38 -15.39 -11.88 28.29
C ALA A 38 -16.92 -11.94 28.27
N GLU A 39 -17.58 -10.97 28.90
CA GLU A 39 -18.99 -10.68 28.61
C GLU A 39 -19.11 -10.62 27.08
N ALA A 40 -20.12 -11.30 26.53
CA ALA A 40 -20.29 -11.44 25.09
C ALA A 40 -20.11 -10.09 24.40
N ILE A 41 -19.07 -9.96 23.55
CA ILE A 41 -18.76 -8.70 22.89
C ILE A 41 -19.94 -8.38 21.96
N PRO A 42 -20.75 -7.33 22.23
CA PRO A 42 -22.11 -7.20 21.70
C PRO A 42 -22.15 -6.67 20.26
N PHE A 43 -21.15 -6.99 19.43
CA PHE A 43 -21.03 -6.40 18.10
C PHE A 43 -20.48 -7.39 17.07
N LYS A 44 -20.97 -7.30 15.84
CA LYS A 44 -20.46 -8.03 14.67
C LYS A 44 -20.29 -7.09 13.49
N ILE A 45 -19.23 -7.28 12.73
CA ILE A 45 -19.04 -6.59 11.44
C ILE A 45 -19.87 -7.36 10.41
N GLU A 46 -20.97 -6.78 9.97
CA GLU A 46 -21.95 -7.44 9.10
C GLU A 46 -22.11 -6.68 7.78
N ALA A 47 -22.60 -7.39 6.76
CA ALA A 47 -22.91 -6.78 5.47
C ALA A 47 -24.07 -5.78 5.61
N PRO A 48 -24.16 -4.78 4.71
CA PRO A 48 -23.32 -4.55 3.54
C PRO A 48 -21.96 -3.92 3.88
N TYR A 49 -20.89 -4.41 3.25
CA TYR A 49 -19.53 -3.86 3.43
C TYR A 49 -19.28 -2.73 2.43
N ALA A 50 -18.77 -1.60 2.91
CA ALA A 50 -18.47 -0.43 2.07
C ALA A 50 -17.51 -0.78 0.94
N TRP A 51 -16.49 -1.60 1.24
CA TRP A 51 -15.46 -1.94 0.27
C TRP A 51 -15.99 -2.71 -0.93
N ASN A 52 -17.09 -3.46 -0.84
CA ASN A 52 -17.59 -4.30 -1.95
C ASN A 52 -18.99 -3.92 -2.48
N ARG A 53 -19.49 -2.73 -2.13
CA ARG A 53 -20.76 -2.25 -2.69
C ARG A 53 -20.67 -2.08 -4.20
N SER A 54 -21.75 -2.44 -4.88
CA SER A 54 -21.91 -2.29 -6.33
C SER A 54 -22.90 -1.20 -6.74
N ASP A 55 -23.72 -0.72 -5.80
CA ASP A 55 -24.77 0.26 -6.05
C ASP A 55 -24.25 1.71 -6.04
N ARG A 56 -23.21 1.99 -5.25
CA ARG A 56 -22.57 3.31 -5.16
C ARG A 56 -21.18 3.24 -4.54
N TYR A 57 -20.38 4.27 -4.80
CA TYR A 57 -19.15 4.50 -4.07
C TYR A 57 -19.43 4.91 -2.61
N VAL A 58 -18.72 4.29 -1.67
CA VAL A 58 -18.70 4.66 -0.25
C VAL A 58 -17.23 4.75 0.17
N PRO A 59 -16.68 5.96 0.40
CA PRO A 59 -15.28 6.12 0.78
C PRO A 59 -15.02 5.55 2.19
N PRO A 60 -13.76 5.23 2.52
CA PRO A 60 -13.41 4.80 3.86
C PRO A 60 -13.59 5.93 4.87
N ASP A 61 -14.22 5.61 5.98
CA ASP A 61 -14.48 6.54 7.09
C ASP A 61 -14.03 5.91 8.41
N PHE A 62 -12.90 6.38 8.94
CA PHE A 62 -12.36 5.87 10.20
C PHE A 62 -13.25 6.26 11.40
N GLN A 63 -13.68 7.51 11.47
CA GLN A 63 -14.34 8.05 12.67
C GLN A 63 -15.74 7.46 12.85
N SER A 64 -16.46 7.23 11.76
CA SER A 64 -17.80 6.61 11.79
C SER A 64 -17.72 5.10 12.02
N PHE A 65 -16.71 4.42 11.46
CA PHE A 65 -16.59 2.97 11.58
C PHE A 65 -16.01 2.51 12.93
N PHE A 66 -15.04 3.24 13.48
CA PHE A 66 -14.38 2.95 14.76
C PHE A 66 -14.96 3.88 15.86
N PRO A 67 -15.90 3.38 16.70
CA PRO A 67 -16.58 4.22 17.69
C PRO A 67 -15.61 4.75 18.76
N ASP A 68 -16.03 5.82 19.43
CA ASP A 68 -15.33 6.43 20.56
C ASP A 68 -15.52 5.61 21.86
N ASP A 69 -15.05 4.36 21.89
CA ASP A 69 -15.25 3.43 23.00
C ASP A 69 -13.95 3.20 23.81
N LYS A 70 -13.80 3.95 24.90
CA LYS A 70 -12.63 3.88 25.79
C LYS A 70 -12.53 2.55 26.55
N GLU A 71 -13.66 1.92 26.87
CA GLU A 71 -13.65 0.63 27.56
C GLU A 71 -13.15 -0.46 26.60
N ALA A 72 -13.66 -0.48 25.37
CA ALA A 72 -13.17 -1.40 24.35
C ALA A 72 -11.69 -1.19 24.03
N GLY A 73 -11.18 0.05 24.09
CA GLY A 73 -9.74 0.34 23.98
C GLY A 73 -8.92 -0.35 25.08
N ARG A 74 -9.37 -0.27 26.34
CA ARG A 74 -8.73 -0.97 27.47
C ARG A 74 -8.81 -2.49 27.33
N GLN A 75 -9.97 -3.01 26.91
CA GLN A 75 -10.13 -4.44 26.65
C GLN A 75 -9.20 -4.92 25.53
N LEU A 76 -9.05 -4.14 24.47
CA LEU A 76 -8.14 -4.43 23.36
C LEU A 76 -6.68 -4.42 23.82
N ASP A 77 -6.28 -3.46 24.67
CA ASP A 77 -4.94 -3.45 25.28
C ASP A 77 -4.70 -4.70 26.14
N LEU A 78 -5.68 -5.12 26.96
CA LEU A 78 -5.59 -6.36 27.75
C LEU A 78 -5.49 -7.61 26.86
N MET A 79 -6.19 -7.63 25.72
CA MET A 79 -6.10 -8.73 24.75
C MET A 79 -4.69 -8.81 24.16
N LEU A 80 -4.09 -7.67 23.80
CA LEU A 80 -2.73 -7.59 23.26
C LEU A 80 -1.66 -7.99 24.27
N GLU A 81 -1.90 -7.75 25.57
CA GLU A 81 -1.04 -8.21 26.67
C GLU A 81 -1.22 -9.69 27.03
N GLY A 82 -2.18 -10.40 26.41
CA GLY A 82 -2.51 -11.78 26.75
C GLY A 82 -3.30 -11.93 28.06
N LYS A 83 -3.78 -10.82 28.64
CA LYS A 83 -4.58 -10.79 29.87
C LYS A 83 -6.08 -10.98 29.62
N LEU A 84 -6.53 -10.76 28.38
CA LEU A 84 -7.88 -11.07 27.93
C LEU A 84 -7.81 -12.10 26.80
N LYS A 85 -8.46 -13.26 27.00
CA LYS A 85 -8.56 -14.29 25.96
C LYS A 85 -9.80 -14.05 25.11
N VAL A 86 -9.59 -13.80 23.81
CA VAL A 86 -10.64 -13.75 22.79
C VAL A 86 -10.39 -14.87 21.81
N THR A 87 -11.34 -15.81 21.70
CA THR A 87 -11.13 -17.08 20.98
C THR A 87 -11.81 -17.09 19.62
N SER A 88 -12.92 -16.37 19.46
CA SER A 88 -13.62 -16.23 18.20
C SER A 88 -13.01 -15.14 17.31
N ILE A 89 -12.96 -15.40 16.00
CA ILE A 89 -12.58 -14.39 14.99
C ILE A 89 -13.56 -13.22 15.04
N ASP A 90 -14.86 -13.50 15.17
CA ASP A 90 -15.93 -12.49 15.20
C ASP A 90 -15.74 -11.53 16.37
N GLU A 91 -15.54 -12.10 17.57
CA GLU A 91 -15.29 -11.34 18.79
C GLU A 91 -14.01 -10.51 18.68
N ARG A 92 -12.96 -11.08 18.09
CA ARG A 92 -11.69 -10.39 17.92
C ARG A 92 -11.82 -9.21 16.96
N LEU A 93 -12.41 -9.40 15.79
CA LEU A 93 -12.61 -8.32 14.83
C LEU A 93 -13.55 -7.24 15.39
N ALA A 94 -14.59 -7.64 16.13
CA ALA A 94 -15.50 -6.71 16.81
C ALA A 94 -14.80 -5.89 17.90
N LEU A 95 -13.94 -6.52 18.71
CA LEU A 95 -13.15 -5.83 19.73
C LEU A 95 -12.17 -4.85 19.09
N ILE A 96 -11.51 -5.23 18.00
CA ILE A 96 -10.62 -4.33 17.26
C ILE A 96 -11.41 -3.14 16.74
N ARG A 97 -12.55 -3.36 16.07
CA ARG A 97 -13.40 -2.26 15.59
C ARG A 97 -13.80 -1.30 16.70
N ARG A 98 -14.23 -1.80 17.86
CA ARG A 98 -14.64 -0.94 18.98
C ARG A 98 -13.45 -0.22 19.63
N GLY A 99 -12.31 -0.92 19.79
CA GLY A 99 -11.21 -0.46 20.62
C GLY A 99 -10.10 0.29 19.88
N LEU A 100 -9.98 0.18 18.55
CA LEU A 100 -8.80 0.68 17.80
C LEU A 100 -8.51 2.17 18.05
N ARG A 101 -9.55 2.98 18.21
CA ARG A 101 -9.42 4.43 18.45
C ARG A 101 -8.72 4.76 19.77
N HIS A 102 -8.96 3.96 20.82
CA HIS A 102 -8.43 4.18 22.17
C HIS A 102 -7.37 3.16 22.60
N CYS A 103 -7.02 2.22 21.72
CA CYS A 103 -5.93 1.28 21.95
C CYS A 103 -4.60 2.03 22.03
N THR A 104 -3.90 1.85 23.15
CA THR A 104 -2.61 2.52 23.39
C THR A 104 -1.42 1.67 22.98
N LYS A 105 -1.65 0.39 22.63
CA LYS A 105 -0.58 -0.59 22.40
C LYS A 105 -0.58 -1.13 20.98
N HIS A 106 0.59 -1.12 20.35
CA HIS A 106 0.91 -1.92 19.16
C HIS A 106 -0.13 -1.90 18.02
N ARG A 107 -0.82 -0.77 17.77
CA ARG A 107 -1.89 -0.65 16.76
C ARG A 107 -1.46 -1.13 15.36
N THR A 108 -0.26 -0.74 14.93
CA THR A 108 0.29 -1.15 13.63
C THR A 108 0.56 -2.65 13.58
N THR A 109 1.18 -3.22 14.62
CA THR A 109 1.40 -4.68 14.71
C THR A 109 0.08 -5.45 14.71
N LEU A 110 -0.94 -4.95 15.42
CA LEU A 110 -2.28 -5.54 15.44
C LEU A 110 -2.90 -5.58 14.04
N LEU A 111 -2.85 -4.49 13.27
CA LEU A 111 -3.38 -4.47 11.91
C LEU A 111 -2.57 -5.36 10.96
N GLY A 112 -1.24 -5.40 11.11
CA GLY A 112 -0.39 -6.36 10.41
C GLY A 112 -0.77 -7.81 10.70
N GLN A 113 -1.10 -8.15 11.95
CA GLN A 113 -1.60 -9.48 12.32
C GLN A 113 -2.96 -9.78 11.67
N VAL A 114 -3.90 -8.83 11.69
CA VAL A 114 -5.22 -8.98 11.05
C VAL A 114 -5.05 -9.30 9.57
N GLY A 115 -4.30 -8.47 8.84
CA GLY A 115 -4.11 -8.67 7.41
C GLY A 115 -3.37 -9.98 7.11
N ASN A 116 -2.30 -10.29 7.84
CA ASN A 116 -1.57 -11.55 7.64
C ASN A 116 -2.44 -12.77 7.93
N GLN A 117 -3.31 -12.76 8.93
CA GLN A 117 -4.11 -13.92 9.33
C GLN A 117 -5.35 -14.12 8.44
N TYR A 118 -5.96 -13.04 7.97
CA TYR A 118 -7.29 -13.11 7.37
C TYR A 118 -7.37 -12.60 5.92
N ILE A 119 -6.33 -11.94 5.39
CA ILE A 119 -6.37 -11.32 4.06
C ILE A 119 -5.19 -11.79 3.21
N TRP A 120 -3.98 -11.43 3.59
CA TRP A 120 -2.79 -11.63 2.75
C TRP A 120 -2.43 -13.10 2.61
N ASN A 121 -2.27 -13.56 1.36
CA ASN A 121 -1.93 -14.94 0.99
C ASN A 121 -2.96 -15.97 1.48
N ARG A 122 -4.22 -15.53 1.67
CA ARG A 122 -5.33 -16.41 2.04
C ARG A 122 -6.12 -16.80 0.80
N LYS A 123 -6.37 -18.10 0.64
CA LYS A 123 -7.22 -18.64 -0.44
C LYS A 123 -8.65 -18.10 -0.36
N GLN A 124 -9.14 -17.95 0.86
CA GLN A 124 -10.40 -17.29 1.17
C GLN A 124 -10.10 -16.13 2.12
N GLN A 125 -10.28 -14.91 1.64
CA GLN A 125 -10.05 -13.70 2.43
C GLN A 125 -11.32 -13.37 3.23
N ASP A 126 -11.16 -12.96 4.49
CA ASP A 126 -12.30 -12.63 5.35
C ASP A 126 -12.84 -11.24 5.00
N PRO A 127 -14.10 -11.12 4.53
CA PRO A 127 -14.64 -9.84 4.09
C PRO A 127 -14.78 -8.82 5.22
N ARG A 128 -14.86 -9.26 6.48
CA ARG A 128 -14.97 -8.40 7.66
C ARG A 128 -13.62 -7.80 8.04
N ALA A 129 -12.55 -8.59 7.86
CA ALA A 129 -11.20 -8.08 8.00
C ALA A 129 -10.87 -7.07 6.90
N ILE A 130 -11.33 -7.30 5.66
CA ILE A 130 -11.18 -6.34 4.57
C ILE A 130 -11.93 -5.04 4.88
N GLU A 131 -13.18 -5.11 5.35
CA GLU A 131 -13.95 -3.93 5.77
C GLU A 131 -13.23 -3.15 6.87
N LEU A 132 -12.73 -3.85 7.89
CA LEU A 132 -11.95 -3.23 8.97
C LEU A 132 -10.72 -2.51 8.42
N MET A 133 -9.94 -3.14 7.54
CA MET A 133 -8.73 -2.55 6.97
C MET A 133 -9.05 -1.42 5.97
N TYR A 134 -10.18 -1.49 5.26
CA TYR A 134 -10.68 -0.45 4.38
C TYR A 134 -10.95 0.84 5.15
N HIS A 135 -11.67 0.76 6.27
CA HIS A 135 -11.92 1.94 7.10
C HIS A 135 -10.66 2.38 7.88
N ALA A 136 -9.81 1.44 8.29
CA ALA A 136 -8.57 1.76 9.01
C ALA A 136 -7.55 2.53 8.16
N SER A 137 -7.58 2.36 6.82
CA SER A 137 -6.69 3.10 5.92
C SER A 137 -7.00 4.59 5.82
N ALA A 138 -8.13 5.05 6.37
CA ALA A 138 -8.49 6.47 6.48
C ALA A 138 -8.17 7.07 7.86
N CYS A 139 -7.34 6.41 8.68
CA CYS A 139 -6.94 6.94 9.98
C CYS A 139 -6.02 8.16 9.83
N ASP A 140 -6.18 9.17 10.69
CA ASP A 140 -5.29 10.33 10.74
C ASP A 140 -3.87 9.96 11.25
N ASP A 141 -3.74 8.84 11.98
CA ASP A 141 -2.45 8.27 12.35
C ASP A 141 -1.84 7.56 11.12
N GLY A 142 -0.81 8.18 10.54
CA GLY A 142 -0.14 7.67 9.33
C GLY A 142 0.42 6.25 9.48
N GLY A 143 0.84 5.83 10.68
CA GLY A 143 1.30 4.46 10.91
C GLY A 143 0.16 3.45 10.87
N VAL A 144 -0.99 3.79 11.47
CA VAL A 144 -2.21 2.97 11.42
C VAL A 144 -2.73 2.88 9.99
N ALA A 145 -2.87 4.01 9.30
CA ALA A 145 -3.34 4.06 7.91
C ALA A 145 -2.43 3.27 6.97
N HIS A 146 -1.11 3.47 7.07
CA HIS A 146 -0.12 2.74 6.28
C HIS A 146 -0.23 1.23 6.52
N SER A 147 -0.27 0.79 7.78
CA SER A 147 -0.36 -0.65 8.11
C SER A 147 -1.65 -1.28 7.60
N ALA A 148 -2.78 -0.58 7.73
CA ALA A 148 -4.06 -1.01 7.17
C ALA A 148 -4.00 -1.18 5.65
N MET A 149 -3.46 -0.18 4.94
CA MET A 149 -3.32 -0.19 3.48
C MET A 149 -2.40 -1.32 3.01
N TYR A 150 -1.24 -1.47 3.64
CA TYR A 150 -0.19 -2.42 3.25
C TYR A 150 -0.60 -3.89 3.39
N HIS A 151 -1.33 -4.22 4.47
CA HIS A 151 -1.75 -5.60 4.78
C HIS A 151 -3.19 -5.93 4.38
N GLY A 152 -3.98 -4.93 3.96
CA GLY A 152 -5.39 -5.09 3.61
C GLY A 152 -5.68 -4.78 2.12
N PRO A 153 -6.20 -3.59 1.78
CA PRO A 153 -6.68 -3.27 0.43
C PRO A 153 -5.72 -3.60 -0.72
N THR A 154 -4.41 -3.40 -0.54
CA THR A 154 -3.41 -3.65 -1.60
C THR A 154 -3.26 -5.13 -1.98
N VAL A 155 -3.74 -6.06 -1.14
CA VAL A 155 -3.59 -7.51 -1.32
C VAL A 155 -4.92 -8.25 -1.43
N VAL A 156 -6.04 -7.53 -1.60
CA VAL A 156 -7.35 -8.14 -1.87
C VAL A 156 -7.39 -8.71 -3.29
N SER A 157 -7.83 -9.96 -3.40
CA SER A 157 -7.90 -10.70 -4.67
C SER A 157 -9.20 -10.44 -5.42
N ASP A 158 -10.35 -10.53 -4.73
CA ASP A 158 -11.64 -10.19 -5.32
C ASP A 158 -11.90 -8.69 -5.16
N ARG A 159 -11.51 -7.91 -6.16
CA ARG A 159 -11.58 -6.46 -6.08
C ARG A 159 -12.93 -5.95 -6.58
N SER A 160 -13.42 -4.92 -5.90
CA SER A 160 -14.60 -4.17 -6.30
C SER A 160 -14.22 -2.82 -6.93
N ALA A 161 -15.20 -2.14 -7.51
CA ALA A 161 -15.05 -0.76 -7.95
C ALA A 161 -14.70 0.18 -6.78
N ASN A 162 -15.34 0.03 -5.62
CA ASN A 162 -15.09 0.87 -4.45
C ASN A 162 -13.67 0.74 -3.91
N LEU A 163 -13.13 -0.49 -3.90
CA LEU A 163 -11.76 -0.72 -3.43
C LEU A 163 -10.75 -0.13 -4.41
N VAL A 164 -10.92 -0.34 -5.73
CA VAL A 164 -10.03 0.23 -6.74
C VAL A 164 -10.09 1.75 -6.74
N ARG A 165 -11.30 2.34 -6.68
CA ARG A 165 -11.47 3.79 -6.58
C ARG A 165 -10.78 4.36 -5.35
N MET A 166 -10.97 3.75 -4.18
CA MET A 166 -10.30 4.19 -2.95
C MET A 166 -8.77 4.14 -3.09
N LEU A 167 -8.21 3.07 -3.67
CA LEU A 167 -6.76 2.98 -3.90
C LEU A 167 -6.26 4.10 -4.82
N MET A 168 -6.99 4.44 -5.87
CA MET A 168 -6.60 5.49 -6.83
C MET A 168 -6.80 6.90 -6.27
N GLU A 169 -7.80 7.14 -5.41
CA GLU A 169 -7.97 8.41 -4.70
C GLU A 169 -6.84 8.64 -3.68
N GLN A 170 -6.30 7.57 -3.08
CA GLN A 170 -5.17 7.66 -2.15
C GLN A 170 -3.82 7.73 -2.86
N TYR A 171 -3.69 7.10 -4.04
CA TYR A 171 -2.43 6.94 -4.77
C TYR A 171 -1.54 8.20 -4.85
N PRO A 172 -2.07 9.39 -5.19
CA PRO A 172 -1.23 10.59 -5.31
C PRO A 172 -0.55 10.98 -4.01
N ARG A 173 -1.16 10.70 -2.86
CA ARG A 173 -0.65 11.10 -1.53
C ARG A 173 0.34 10.09 -0.93
N LEU A 174 0.54 8.95 -1.61
CA LEU A 174 1.39 7.86 -1.13
C LEU A 174 2.81 8.03 -1.66
N ASP A 175 3.78 7.55 -0.89
CA ASP A 175 5.16 7.46 -1.36
C ASP A 175 5.32 6.44 -2.50
N ALA A 176 6.44 6.53 -3.22
CA ALA A 176 6.75 5.65 -4.34
C ALA A 176 6.71 4.16 -3.96
N GLN A 177 7.08 3.80 -2.73
CA GLN A 177 7.04 2.41 -2.26
C GLN A 177 5.59 1.90 -2.20
N MET A 178 4.67 2.71 -1.69
CA MET A 178 3.25 2.37 -1.59
C MET A 178 2.53 2.42 -2.94
N GLN A 179 2.91 3.33 -3.83
CA GLN A 179 2.43 3.34 -5.22
C GLN A 179 2.84 2.05 -5.96
N GLN A 180 4.11 1.66 -5.85
CA GLN A 180 4.61 0.39 -6.39
C GLN A 180 3.93 -0.82 -5.75
N ARG A 181 3.62 -0.74 -4.44
CA ARG A 181 2.90 -1.78 -3.71
C ARG A 181 1.49 -1.99 -4.25
N ILE A 182 0.76 -0.90 -4.57
CA ILE A 182 -0.56 -0.98 -5.20
C ILE A 182 -0.47 -1.71 -6.54
N ALA A 183 0.44 -1.27 -7.41
CA ALA A 183 0.59 -1.89 -8.73
C ALA A 183 1.03 -3.36 -8.65
N TRP A 184 1.99 -3.67 -7.77
CA TRP A 184 2.39 -5.06 -7.48
C TRP A 184 1.21 -5.89 -7.00
N GLY A 185 0.37 -5.35 -6.11
CA GLY A 185 -0.82 -6.00 -5.61
C GLY A 185 -1.79 -6.35 -6.75
N MET A 186 -2.07 -5.37 -7.61
CA MET A 186 -2.93 -5.52 -8.79
C MET A 186 -2.40 -6.52 -9.83
N ARG A 187 -1.08 -6.68 -9.95
CA ARG A 187 -0.45 -7.72 -10.80
C ARG A 187 -0.47 -9.11 -10.16
N THR A 188 -0.35 -9.18 -8.84
CA THR A 188 -0.08 -10.43 -8.11
C THR A 188 -1.34 -11.14 -7.65
N TYR A 189 -2.34 -10.40 -7.17
CA TYR A 189 -3.57 -10.94 -6.62
C TYR A 189 -4.76 -10.67 -7.53
N GLY A 190 -5.74 -11.56 -7.49
CA GLY A 190 -6.98 -11.43 -8.25
C GLY A 190 -6.84 -11.77 -9.73
N ASP A 191 -7.94 -11.57 -10.46
CA ASP A 191 -7.98 -11.78 -11.90
C ASP A 191 -7.49 -10.52 -12.64
N LYS A 192 -6.53 -10.70 -13.55
CA LYS A 192 -5.98 -9.62 -14.39
C LYS A 192 -7.06 -9.00 -15.30
N ALA A 193 -8.02 -9.78 -15.77
CA ALA A 193 -9.13 -9.27 -16.59
C ALA A 193 -10.12 -8.44 -15.75
N GLN A 194 -10.45 -8.88 -14.53
CA GLN A 194 -11.20 -8.07 -13.56
C GLN A 194 -10.48 -6.75 -13.25
N THR A 195 -9.19 -6.78 -12.92
CA THR A 195 -8.39 -5.56 -12.66
C THR A 195 -8.43 -4.60 -13.85
N ARG A 196 -8.29 -5.11 -15.08
CA ARG A 196 -8.38 -4.30 -16.30
C ARG A 196 -9.75 -3.64 -16.43
N THR A 197 -10.82 -4.39 -16.18
CA THR A 197 -12.20 -3.89 -16.26
C THR A 197 -12.44 -2.80 -15.23
N LEU A 198 -11.98 -2.98 -13.99
CA LEU A 198 -12.17 -2.01 -12.91
C LEU A 198 -11.42 -0.69 -13.17
N LEU A 199 -10.16 -0.76 -13.61
CA LEU A 199 -9.40 0.44 -13.94
C LEU A 199 -9.97 1.15 -15.17
N LEU A 200 -10.45 0.40 -16.18
CA LEU A 200 -11.09 0.98 -17.36
C LEU A 200 -12.40 1.70 -16.98
N GLY A 201 -13.25 1.06 -16.17
CA GLY A 201 -14.48 1.68 -15.68
C GLY A 201 -14.21 2.97 -14.91
N LEU A 202 -13.15 3.01 -14.11
CA LEU A 202 -12.75 4.22 -13.40
C LEU A 202 -12.33 5.34 -14.37
N LEU A 203 -11.59 5.00 -15.43
CA LEU A 203 -11.22 5.94 -16.50
C LEU A 203 -12.42 6.38 -17.35
N GLU A 204 -13.44 5.54 -17.51
CA GLU A 204 -14.71 5.91 -18.15
C GLU A 204 -15.47 6.93 -17.29
N ASP A 205 -15.47 6.76 -15.97
CA ASP A 205 -16.08 7.65 -14.98
C ASP A 205 -15.22 8.87 -14.60
N HIS A 206 -14.13 9.16 -15.34
CA HIS A 206 -13.17 10.23 -15.05
C HIS A 206 -13.79 11.60 -14.72
N ARG A 207 -14.96 11.93 -15.28
CA ARG A 207 -15.67 13.20 -14.99
C ARG A 207 -16.14 13.32 -13.54
N GLN A 208 -16.21 12.22 -12.80
CA GLN A 208 -16.57 12.18 -11.38
C GLN A 208 -15.34 12.12 -10.46
N LEU A 209 -14.14 12.15 -11.02
CA LEU A 209 -12.87 12.03 -10.30
C LEU A 209 -12.11 13.34 -10.39
N ASP A 210 -11.24 13.57 -9.40
CA ASP A 210 -10.23 14.61 -9.54
C ASP A 210 -9.11 14.19 -10.51
N ASP A 211 -8.39 15.19 -10.99
CA ASP A 211 -7.33 15.02 -11.99
C ASP A 211 -6.20 14.08 -11.52
N LEU A 212 -5.84 14.14 -10.24
CA LEU A 212 -4.78 13.31 -9.66
C LEU A 212 -5.20 11.84 -9.58
N THR A 213 -6.47 11.56 -9.28
CA THR A 213 -7.02 10.21 -9.28
C THR A 213 -7.00 9.60 -10.68
N VAL A 214 -7.34 10.39 -11.70
CA VAL A 214 -7.23 9.95 -13.11
C VAL A 214 -5.77 9.67 -13.46
N ALA A 215 -4.85 10.58 -13.10
CA ALA A 215 -3.42 10.40 -13.36
C ALA A 215 -2.84 9.15 -12.68
N GLY A 216 -3.15 8.92 -11.39
CA GLY A 216 -2.73 7.74 -10.65
C GLY A 216 -3.31 6.44 -11.23
N THR A 217 -4.53 6.50 -11.78
CA THR A 217 -5.13 5.37 -12.51
C THR A 217 -4.36 5.06 -13.80
N LEU A 218 -3.93 6.08 -14.53
CA LEU A 218 -3.13 5.92 -15.76
C LEU A 218 -1.73 5.36 -15.45
N GLU A 219 -1.05 5.85 -14.41
CA GLU A 219 0.23 5.30 -13.97
C GLU A 219 0.11 3.84 -13.52
N THR A 220 -0.92 3.54 -12.74
CA THR A 220 -1.20 2.18 -12.28
C THR A 220 -1.49 1.27 -13.46
N TRP A 221 -2.28 1.72 -14.45
CA TRP A 221 -2.55 0.97 -15.68
C TRP A 221 -1.25 0.65 -16.43
N GLN A 222 -0.42 1.66 -16.70
CA GLN A 222 0.84 1.49 -17.42
C GLN A 222 1.77 0.52 -16.69
N THR A 223 1.82 0.64 -15.36
CA THR A 223 2.64 -0.23 -14.51
C THR A 223 2.12 -1.66 -14.52
N VAL A 224 0.80 -1.89 -14.45
CA VAL A 224 0.20 -3.23 -14.36
C VAL A 224 0.17 -3.96 -15.70
N PHE A 225 -0.06 -3.24 -16.80
CA PHE A 225 -0.30 -3.83 -18.13
C PHE A 225 0.81 -3.60 -19.14
N GLU A 226 1.73 -2.66 -18.88
CA GLU A 226 2.83 -2.28 -19.78
C GLU A 226 2.32 -1.82 -21.17
N THR A 227 1.12 -1.23 -21.19
CA THR A 227 0.43 -0.76 -22.39
C THR A 227 -0.42 0.45 -22.06
N ASP A 228 -0.60 1.36 -23.01
CA ASP A 228 -1.56 2.47 -22.87
C ASP A 228 -3.02 1.94 -22.76
N PRO A 229 -3.89 2.59 -21.98
CA PRO A 229 -5.32 2.30 -22.03
C PRO A 229 -5.92 2.76 -23.37
N PRO A 230 -7.08 2.20 -23.78
CA PRO A 230 -7.81 2.69 -24.95
C PRO A 230 -8.09 4.20 -24.84
N GLU A 231 -8.02 4.89 -25.98
CA GLU A 231 -8.33 6.32 -26.07
C GLU A 231 -7.49 7.23 -25.16
N LEU A 232 -6.25 6.85 -24.83
CA LEU A 232 -5.36 7.61 -23.93
C LEU A 232 -5.31 9.12 -24.22
N GLY A 233 -5.40 9.52 -25.49
CA GLY A 233 -5.37 10.93 -25.91
C GLY A 233 -6.46 11.80 -25.28
N ARG A 234 -7.57 11.23 -24.79
CA ARG A 234 -8.59 11.99 -24.05
C ARG A 234 -8.12 12.51 -22.69
N PHE A 235 -6.98 12.01 -22.21
CA PHE A 235 -6.35 12.39 -20.95
C PHE A 235 -5.08 13.23 -21.15
N ASP A 236 -4.87 13.79 -22.35
CA ASP A 236 -3.68 14.56 -22.70
C ASP A 236 -3.39 15.73 -21.74
N GLU A 237 -4.42 16.31 -21.15
CA GLU A 237 -4.32 17.45 -20.23
C GLU A 237 -4.19 17.06 -18.75
N VAL A 238 -4.27 15.76 -18.44
CA VAL A 238 -4.34 15.26 -17.06
C VAL A 238 -2.99 15.31 -16.35
N GLY A 239 -3.00 15.81 -15.12
CA GLY A 239 -1.91 15.73 -14.16
C GLY A 239 -0.83 16.81 -14.32
N LEU A 240 -0.05 16.96 -13.25
CA LEU A 240 1.23 17.64 -13.27
C LEU A 240 2.32 16.57 -13.17
N TRP A 241 3.35 16.65 -14.00
CA TRP A 241 4.33 15.57 -14.12
C TRP A 241 5.73 16.11 -13.85
N MET A 242 6.42 15.48 -12.92
CA MET A 242 7.79 15.82 -12.59
C MET A 242 8.74 14.80 -13.21
N ILE A 243 9.67 15.28 -14.03
CA ILE A 243 10.68 14.44 -14.68
C ILE A 243 12.05 14.98 -14.31
N ALA A 244 12.91 14.11 -13.81
CA ALA A 244 14.32 14.39 -13.65
C ALA A 244 15.18 13.49 -14.54
N PHE A 245 16.19 14.08 -15.15
CA PHE A 245 17.15 13.35 -15.99
C PHE A 245 18.47 14.10 -16.06
N HIS A 246 19.54 13.37 -16.32
CA HIS A 246 20.84 13.92 -16.67
C HIS A 246 21.32 13.37 -18.00
N ARG A 247 22.38 14.01 -18.51
CA ARG A 247 23.15 13.52 -19.63
C ARG A 247 24.41 12.82 -19.14
N THR A 248 24.70 11.65 -19.69
CA THR A 248 25.92 10.88 -19.35
C THR A 248 27.16 11.45 -20.02
N ASP A 249 26.99 12.24 -21.08
CA ASP A 249 28.06 12.81 -21.90
C ASP A 249 28.38 14.28 -21.58
N VAL A 250 27.74 14.87 -20.56
CA VAL A 250 27.97 16.26 -20.14
C VAL A 250 28.50 16.29 -18.71
N SER A 251 29.75 16.75 -18.55
CA SER A 251 30.33 17.01 -17.24
C SER A 251 29.58 18.12 -16.52
N VAL A 252 29.43 18.02 -15.20
CA VAL A 252 28.91 19.12 -14.35
C VAL A 252 29.75 20.41 -14.47
N THR A 253 31.04 20.28 -14.80
CA THR A 253 31.92 21.43 -15.02
C THR A 253 31.77 22.05 -16.42
N HIS A 254 30.92 21.48 -17.29
CA HIS A 254 30.70 22.02 -18.62
C HIS A 254 29.94 23.36 -18.50
N PRO A 255 30.47 24.48 -19.03
CA PRO A 255 29.92 25.82 -18.80
C PRO A 255 28.50 26.01 -19.34
N ARG A 256 28.06 25.13 -20.26
CA ARG A 256 26.71 25.16 -20.86
C ARG A 256 25.85 23.94 -20.47
N ALA A 257 26.20 23.21 -19.41
CA ALA A 257 25.47 21.99 -19.04
C ALA A 257 23.97 22.24 -18.85
N ALA A 258 23.61 23.25 -18.06
CA ALA A 258 22.22 23.63 -17.81
C ALA A 258 21.49 24.09 -19.09
N GLU A 259 22.16 24.80 -20.01
CA GLU A 259 21.57 25.22 -21.28
C GLU A 259 21.28 24.02 -22.18
N LEU A 260 22.22 23.08 -22.29
CA LEU A 260 22.05 21.86 -23.10
C LEU A 260 20.86 21.02 -22.61
N LEU A 261 20.69 20.89 -21.30
CA LEU A 261 19.55 20.19 -20.72
C LEU A 261 18.23 20.94 -20.99
N ARG A 262 18.22 22.28 -20.88
CA ARG A 262 17.03 23.09 -21.18
C ARG A 262 16.61 22.96 -22.64
N GLU A 263 17.56 23.01 -23.57
CA GLU A 263 17.30 22.80 -25.01
C GLU A 263 16.68 21.43 -25.28
N MET A 264 17.08 20.40 -24.52
CA MET A 264 16.50 19.07 -24.62
C MET A 264 15.05 19.00 -24.15
N VAL A 265 14.68 19.78 -23.13
CA VAL A 265 13.29 19.88 -22.67
C VAL A 265 12.43 20.64 -23.67
N LEU A 266 12.92 21.76 -24.21
CA LEU A 266 12.15 22.63 -25.10
C LEU A 266 11.94 22.04 -26.50
N LYS A 267 12.86 21.19 -26.99
CA LYS A 267 12.78 20.64 -28.35
C LYS A 267 11.53 19.77 -28.61
N PRO A 268 11.14 18.80 -27.75
CA PRO A 268 9.90 18.06 -27.93
C PRO A 268 8.63 18.90 -27.67
N LEU A 269 8.76 20.01 -26.94
CA LEU A 269 7.65 20.91 -26.59
C LEU A 269 7.52 22.11 -27.54
N ARG A 270 8.17 22.09 -28.71
CA ARG A 270 8.08 23.20 -29.66
C ARG A 270 6.63 23.52 -30.00
N SER A 271 6.29 24.82 -29.93
CA SER A 271 4.92 25.33 -30.13
C SER A 271 3.91 24.93 -29.05
N GLN A 272 4.39 24.36 -27.94
CA GLN A 272 3.64 23.98 -26.73
C GLN A 272 4.48 24.29 -25.47
N GLU A 273 5.34 25.30 -25.53
CA GLU A 273 6.25 25.66 -24.45
C GLU A 273 5.52 26.08 -23.17
N GLU A 274 4.26 26.51 -23.28
CA GLU A 274 3.37 26.82 -22.14
C GLU A 274 3.06 25.61 -21.25
N LEU A 275 3.30 24.38 -21.74
CA LEU A 275 3.15 23.16 -20.95
C LEU A 275 4.35 22.92 -20.02
N LEU A 276 5.46 23.62 -20.21
CA LEU A 276 6.58 23.64 -19.27
C LEU A 276 6.30 24.68 -18.18
N LEU A 277 5.92 24.19 -17.00
CA LEU A 277 5.60 25.07 -15.86
C LEU A 277 6.87 25.53 -15.14
N GLU A 278 7.78 24.61 -14.86
CA GLU A 278 9.03 24.92 -14.18
C GLU A 278 10.19 24.11 -14.75
N TYR A 279 11.37 24.73 -14.69
CA TYR A 279 12.64 24.10 -15.04
C TYR A 279 13.71 24.59 -14.09
N VAL A 280 14.32 23.65 -13.39
CA VAL A 280 15.50 23.92 -12.56
C VAL A 280 16.57 22.89 -12.87
N THR A 281 17.81 23.24 -12.54
CA THR A 281 18.89 22.26 -12.54
C THR A 281 19.49 22.14 -11.16
N ARG A 282 20.04 20.96 -10.87
CA ARG A 282 20.81 20.68 -9.68
C ARG A 282 21.98 19.77 -10.01
N VAL A 283 23.00 19.81 -9.18
CA VAL A 283 24.05 18.79 -9.21
C VAL A 283 23.58 17.60 -8.38
N ASN A 284 23.44 16.44 -9.01
CA ASN A 284 23.11 15.17 -8.36
C ASN A 284 24.25 14.19 -8.65
N GLU A 285 24.89 13.63 -7.62
CA GLU A 285 26.00 12.66 -7.77
C GLU A 285 27.10 13.09 -8.77
N GLY A 286 27.42 14.39 -8.81
CA GLY A 286 28.44 14.94 -9.71
C GLY A 286 27.98 15.13 -11.16
N ARG A 287 26.67 15.05 -11.43
CA ARG A 287 26.06 15.25 -12.75
C ARG A 287 25.09 16.43 -12.70
N GLU A 288 25.11 17.26 -13.74
CA GLU A 288 24.07 18.27 -13.93
C GLU A 288 22.76 17.55 -14.29
N THR A 289 21.73 17.75 -13.47
CA THR A 289 20.43 17.08 -13.58
C THR A 289 19.37 18.14 -13.81
N ALA A 290 18.57 17.97 -14.86
CA ALA A 290 17.38 18.78 -15.06
C ALA A 290 16.23 18.20 -14.23
N ILE A 291 15.45 19.10 -13.63
CA ILE A 291 14.17 18.78 -13.01
C ILE A 291 13.13 19.65 -13.71
N VAL A 292 12.11 18.99 -14.23
CA VAL A 292 11.12 19.57 -15.13
C VAL A 292 9.74 19.33 -14.56
N LEU A 293 8.93 20.38 -14.44
CA LEU A 293 7.51 20.26 -14.13
C LEU A 293 6.70 20.55 -15.40
N LEU A 294 5.90 19.58 -15.81
CA LEU A 294 5.08 19.63 -17.02
C LEU A 294 3.60 19.59 -16.68
N LYS A 295 2.79 20.34 -17.43
CA LYS A 295 1.34 20.26 -17.41
C LYS A 295 0.84 19.25 -18.43
N GLY A 296 0.07 18.28 -17.98
CA GLY A 296 -0.63 17.31 -18.82
C GLY A 296 0.22 16.12 -19.26
N LEU A 297 -0.44 14.96 -19.38
CA LEU A 297 0.15 13.71 -19.80
C LEU A 297 0.80 13.80 -21.19
N LYS A 298 0.25 14.59 -22.11
CA LYS A 298 0.81 14.78 -23.45
C LYS A 298 2.23 15.32 -23.40
N ALA A 299 2.46 16.38 -22.61
CA ALA A 299 3.78 16.99 -22.47
C ALA A 299 4.79 15.99 -21.87
N ARG A 300 4.36 15.24 -20.84
CA ARG A 300 5.14 14.14 -20.27
C ARG A 300 5.55 13.13 -21.34
N ARG A 301 4.59 12.61 -22.11
CA ARG A 301 4.87 11.60 -23.15
C ARG A 301 5.82 12.13 -24.21
N LEU A 302 5.61 13.35 -24.68
CA LEU A 302 6.51 13.99 -25.65
C LEU A 302 7.95 14.08 -25.13
N LEU A 303 8.14 14.47 -23.86
CA LEU A 303 9.47 14.55 -23.26
C LEU A 303 10.08 13.16 -23.03
N VAL A 304 9.34 12.23 -22.43
CA VAL A 304 9.83 10.86 -22.14
C VAL A 304 10.21 10.14 -23.44
N ASP A 305 9.34 10.13 -24.44
CA ASP A 305 9.62 9.52 -25.76
C ASP A 305 10.86 10.15 -26.43
N TYR A 306 11.09 11.44 -26.19
CA TYR A 306 12.25 12.15 -26.71
C TYR A 306 13.52 11.75 -25.95
N LEU A 307 13.47 11.60 -24.63
CA LEU A 307 14.60 11.18 -23.81
C LEU A 307 14.97 9.72 -24.10
N GLU A 308 14.01 8.79 -24.11
CA GLU A 308 14.28 7.35 -24.32
C GLU A 308 14.93 7.02 -25.68
N LYS A 309 14.73 7.86 -26.70
CA LYS A 309 15.36 7.71 -28.01
C LYS A 309 16.85 8.09 -28.04
N ARG A 310 17.43 8.52 -26.92
CA ARG A 310 18.83 8.97 -26.81
C ARG A 310 19.63 8.04 -25.91
N ASN A 311 20.77 7.58 -26.42
CA ASN A 311 21.68 6.72 -25.69
C ASN A 311 22.54 7.45 -24.63
N TYR A 312 22.39 8.77 -24.52
CA TYR A 312 23.18 9.61 -23.61
C TYR A 312 22.33 10.28 -22.51
N THR A 313 21.07 9.88 -22.37
CA THR A 313 20.17 10.36 -21.31
C THR A 313 19.81 9.23 -20.37
N GLU A 314 19.80 9.54 -19.08
CA GLU A 314 19.36 8.63 -18.03
C GLU A 314 18.28 9.36 -17.20
N PRO A 315 17.06 8.83 -17.12
CA PRO A 315 16.03 9.36 -16.24
C PRO A 315 16.34 8.99 -14.79
N ASP A 316 16.28 9.98 -13.90
CA ASP A 316 16.35 9.79 -12.45
C ASP A 316 14.97 9.39 -11.90
N PHE A 317 13.93 10.11 -12.29
CA PHE A 317 12.53 9.79 -11.96
C PHE A 317 11.55 10.41 -12.97
N ASN A 318 10.35 9.86 -13.03
CA ASN A 318 9.25 10.27 -13.92
C ASN A 318 7.92 9.95 -13.22
N GLU A 319 7.39 10.91 -12.46
CA GLU A 319 6.33 10.66 -11.48
C GLU A 319 5.25 11.75 -11.55
N LEU A 320 4.04 11.40 -11.10
CA LEU A 320 2.96 12.36 -10.86
C LEU A 320 3.35 13.32 -9.73
N PHE A 321 3.17 14.62 -9.96
CA PHE A 321 3.35 15.67 -8.97
C PHE A 321 2.01 16.01 -8.32
N SER A 322 1.93 15.87 -6.99
CA SER A 322 0.72 16.06 -6.18
C SER A 322 0.97 16.89 -4.93
#